data_AF-A0A955DB92-F1
#
_entry.id   AF-A0A955DB92-F1
#
_cell.length_a   1.000
_cell.length_b   1.000
_cell.length_c   1.000
_cell.angle_alpha   90.00
_cell.angle_beta   90.00
_cell.angle_gamma   90.00
#
_symmetry.space_group_name_H-M   'P 1'
#
loop_
_entity.id
_entity.type
_entity.pdbx_description
1 polymer ?
#
loop_
_entity_poly.entity_id
_entity_poly.type
_entity_poly.pdbx_seq_one_letter_code
_entity_poly.pdbx_strand_id
1 'polypeptide(L)' 'MPTALRAAIQAELPDLVRIRRDLHQHPELSWEERRTSALAARELTALGMTVRTALAKGTGLVGYLPATRATP' A
#
# COMPACT_ATOMS: atom_id res chain seq x y z
N MET A 1 20.40 -2.92 -7.98
CA MET A 1 19.07 -2.39 -8.38
C MET A 1 19.25 -1.55 -9.63
N PRO A 2 18.45 -1.75 -10.70
CA PRO A 2 18.52 -0.93 -11.90
C PRO A 2 18.35 0.57 -11.57
N THR A 3 19.12 1.45 -12.22
CA THR A 3 19.08 2.91 -11.97
C THR A 3 17.68 3.49 -12.17
N ALA A 4 16.95 2.99 -13.18
CA ALA A 4 15.57 3.39 -13.45
C ALA A 4 14.62 3.09 -12.27
N LEU A 5 14.79 1.95 -11.58
CA LEU A 5 13.98 1.62 -10.42
C LEU A 5 14.26 2.57 -9.25
N ARG A 6 15.54 2.90 -9.01
CA ARG A 6 15.91 3.86 -7.96
C ARG A 6 15.32 5.25 -8.24
N ALA A 7 15.36 5.70 -9.50
CA ALA A 7 14.77 6.98 -9.90
C ALA A 7 13.25 7.00 -9.70
N ALA A 8 12.56 5.91 -10.06
CA ALA A 8 11.12 5.77 -9.83
C ALA A 8 10.77 5.82 -8.34
N ILE A 9 11.50 5.10 -7.48
CA ILE A 9 11.30 5.14 -6.02
C ILE A 9 11.51 6.57 -5.48
N GLN A 10 12.54 7.27 -5.96
CA GLN A 10 12.83 8.63 -5.51
C GLN A 10 11.71 9.61 -5.88
N ALA A 11 11.09 9.43 -7.05
CA ALA A 11 9.96 10.25 -7.49
C ALA A 11 8.72 10.07 -6.59
N GLU A 12 8.47 8.86 -6.09
CA GLU A 12 7.34 8.54 -5.20
C GLU A 12 7.55 8.94 -3.73
N LEU A 13 8.79 9.26 -3.34
CA LEU A 13 9.15 9.54 -1.95
C LEU A 13 8.30 10.62 -1.26
N PRO A 14 7.94 11.76 -1.91
CA PRO A 14 7.09 12.77 -1.29
C PRO A 14 5.73 12.23 -0.83
N ASP A 15 5.09 11.38 -1.64
CA ASP A 15 3.79 10.79 -1.31
C ASP A 15 3.89 9.73 -0.22
N LEU A 16 4.95 8.92 -0.23
CA LEU A 16 5.22 7.98 0.87
C LEU A 16 5.45 8.71 2.20
N VAL A 17 6.14 9.86 2.19
CA VAL A 17 6.33 10.71 3.37
C VAL A 17 4.99 11.28 3.85
N ARG A 18 4.12 11.70 2.94
CA ARG A 18 2.77 12.17 3.25
C ARG A 18 1.94 11.08 3.93
N ILE A 19 1.90 9.87 3.36
CA ILE A 19 1.20 8.71 3.94
C ILE A 19 1.76 8.38 5.34
N ARG A 20 3.09 8.36 5.50
CA ARG A 20 3.73 8.10 6.80
C ARG A 20 3.36 9.13 7.86
N ARG A 21 3.29 10.41 7.50
CA ARG A 21 2.89 11.48 8.44
C ARG A 21 1.45 11.32 8.86
N ASP A 22 0.55 11.06 7.92
CA ASP A 22 -0.86 10.83 8.18
C ASP A 22 -1.09 9.64 9.12
N LEU A 23 -0.46 8.49 8.83
CA LEU A 23 -0.54 7.31 9.69
C LEU A 23 0.03 7.56 11.09
N HIS A 24 1.13 8.31 11.19
CA HIS A 24 1.74 8.62 12.47
C HIS A 24 0.90 9.60 13.31
N GLN A 25 0.14 10.49 12.68
CA GLN A 25 -0.78 11.42 13.35
C GLN A 25 -2.06 10.72 13.82
N HIS A 26 -2.41 9.57 13.24
CA HIS A 26 -3.64 8.83 13.52
C HIS A 26 -3.36 7.35 13.84
N PRO A 27 -2.65 7.05 14.95
CA PRO A 27 -2.37 5.67 15.33
C PRO A 27 -3.66 4.94 15.72
N GLU A 28 -3.72 3.65 15.40
CA GLU A 28 -4.79 2.74 15.79
C GLU A 28 -4.23 1.59 16.66
N LEU A 29 -5.08 1.00 17.50
CA LEU A 29 -4.73 -0.12 18.35
C LEU A 29 -4.62 -1.42 17.54
N SER A 30 -3.90 -2.40 18.10
CA SER A 30 -3.86 -3.74 17.53
C SER A 30 -5.27 -4.31 17.38
N TRP A 31 -5.56 -4.86 16.19
CA TRP A 31 -6.86 -5.42 15.81
C TRP A 31 -7.98 -4.40 15.54
N GLU A 32 -7.68 -3.09 15.62
CA GLU A 32 -8.63 -2.01 15.37
C GLU A 32 -8.20 -1.09 14.22
N GLU A 33 -7.28 -1.53 13.37
CA GLU A 33 -6.65 -0.75 12.29
C GLU A 33 -7.57 -0.49 11.08
N ARG A 34 -8.80 -0.03 11.33
CA ARG A 34 -9.85 0.14 10.32
C ARG A 34 -9.51 1.27 9.34
N ARG A 35 -9.04 2.42 9.85
CA ARG A 35 -8.63 3.56 9.01
C ARG A 35 -7.35 3.24 8.25
N THR A 36 -6.38 2.62 8.91
CA THR A 36 -5.08 2.25 8.35
C THR A 36 -5.25 1.26 7.21
N SER A 37 -6.04 0.20 7.41
CA SER A 37 -6.35 -0.78 6.37
C SER A 37 -7.15 -0.16 5.21
N ALA A 38 -8.11 0.72 5.50
CA ALA A 38 -8.85 1.46 4.47
C ALA A 38 -7.96 2.41 3.65
N LEU A 39 -7.00 3.09 4.30
CA LEU A 39 -6.01 3.92 3.63
C LEU A 39 -5.17 3.08 2.66
N ALA A 40 -4.59 1.98 3.13
CA ALA A 40 -3.79 1.10 2.29
C ALA A 40 -4.60 0.51 1.12
N ALA A 41 -5.85 0.10 1.37
CA ALA A 41 -6.73 -0.38 0.30
C ALA A 41 -6.98 0.69 -0.77
N ARG A 42 -7.27 1.93 -0.35
CA ARG A 42 -7.48 3.06 -1.28
C ARG A 42 -6.26 3.31 -2.15
N GLU A 43 -5.07 3.42 -1.55
CA GLU A 43 -3.83 3.72 -2.28
C GLU A 43 -3.50 2.59 -3.27
N LEU A 44 -3.60 1.32 -2.87
CA LEU A 44 -3.36 0.18 -3.76
C LEU A 44 -4.38 0.09 -4.91
N THR A 45 -5.66 0.37 -4.64
CA THR A 45 -6.69 0.43 -5.69
C THR A 45 -6.44 1.59 -6.66
N ALA A 46 -6.01 2.76 -6.18
CA ALA A 46 -5.66 3.91 -7.02
C ALA A 46 -4.48 3.61 -7.96
N LEU A 47 -3.56 2.73 -7.54
CA LEU A 47 -2.46 2.23 -8.37
C LEU A 47 -2.88 1.14 -9.37
N GLY A 48 -4.16 0.79 -9.44
CA GLY A 48 -4.70 -0.20 -10.37
C GLY A 48 -4.52 -1.66 -9.93
N MET A 49 -4.17 -1.91 -8.67
CA MET A 49 -4.06 -3.27 -8.15
C MET A 49 -5.43 -3.85 -7.78
N THR A 50 -5.57 -5.17 -7.95
CA THR A 50 -6.72 -5.89 -7.40
C THR A 50 -6.51 -6.05 -5.88
N VAL A 51 -7.41 -5.48 -5.09
CA VAL A 51 -7.33 -5.49 -3.63
C VAL A 51 -8.48 -6.28 -3.02
N ARG A 52 -8.16 -7.19 -2.10
CA ARG A 52 -9.14 -7.88 -1.24
C ARG A 52 -8.99 -7.36 0.18
N THR A 53 -10.08 -6.90 0.79
CA THR A 53 -10.11 -6.33 2.13
C THR A 53 -10.89 -7.23 3.11
N ALA A 54 -11.06 -6.77 4.36
CA ALA A 54 -11.82 -7.43 5.42
C ALA A 54 -11.34 -8.85 5.79
N LEU A 55 -10.04 -9.11 5.61
CA LEU A 55 -9.39 -10.34 6.07
C LEU A 55 -9.03 -10.24 7.56
N ALA A 56 -8.62 -11.35 8.18
CA ALA A 56 -8.12 -11.37 9.56
C ALA A 56 -8.99 -10.60 10.57
N LYS A 57 -10.31 -10.90 10.62
CA LYS A 57 -11.31 -10.23 11.47
C LYS A 57 -11.63 -8.77 11.09
N GLY A 58 -11.26 -8.33 9.90
CA GLY A 58 -11.77 -7.08 9.30
C GLY A 58 -10.70 -6.04 8.95
N THR A 59 -9.46 -6.19 9.42
CA THR A 59 -8.37 -5.22 9.20
C THR A 59 -7.30 -5.70 8.21
N GLY A 60 -7.29 -6.98 7.86
CA GLY A 60 -6.36 -7.53 6.88
C GLY A 60 -6.75 -7.21 5.43
N LEU A 61 -5.76 -7.02 4.57
CA LEU A 61 -5.93 -6.88 3.12
C LEU A 61 -4.79 -7.55 2.35
N VAL A 62 -5.07 -7.89 1.09
CA VAL A 62 -4.07 -8.39 0.12
C VAL A 62 -4.24 -7.60 -1.18
N GLY A 63 -3.14 -6.99 -1.65
CA GLY A 63 -3.05 -6.40 -2.98
C GLY A 63 -2.30 -7.35 -3.93
N TYR A 64 -2.87 -7.58 -5.12
CA TYR A 64 -2.28 -8.44 -6.14
C TYR A 64 -1.74 -7.59 -7.30
N LEU A 65 -0.43 -7.67 -7.53
CA LEU A 65 0.26 -7.09 -8.67
C LEU A 65 0.77 -8.23 -9.57
N PRO A 66 0.11 -8.50 -10.71
CA PRO A 66 0.56 -9.55 -11.62
C PRO A 66 1.88 -9.15 -12.31
N ALA A 67 2.69 -10.15 -12.64
CA ALA A 67 3.87 -9.93 -13.47
C ALA A 67 3.43 -9.55 -14.90
N THR A 68 4.07 -8.54 -15.48
CA THR A 68 3.86 -8.14 -16.88
C THR A 68 4.63 -9.02 -17.87
N ARG A 69 5.58 -9.83 -17.39
CA ARG A 69 6.28 -10.87 -18.16
C ARG A 69 6.38 -12.12 -17.30
N ALA A 70 5.84 -13.24 -17.78
CA ALA A 70 6.11 -14.55 -17.21
C ALA A 70 7.50 -15.00 -17.68
N THR A 71 8.40 -15.28 -16.73
CA THR A 71 9.61 -16.07 -17.04
C THR A 71 9.15 -17.52 -17.16
N PRO A 72 9.42 -18.22 -18.28
CA PRO A 72 9.08 -19.63 -18.43
C PRO A 72 9.83 -20.52 -17.43
#